data_AF-A0A6N4AC89-F1
#
_entry.id   AF-A0A6N4AC89-F1
#
_cell.length_a   1.000
_cell.length_b   1.000
_cell.length_c   1.000
_cell.angle_alpha   90.00
_cell.angle_beta   90.00
_cell.angle_gamma   90.00
#
_symmetry.space_group_name_H-M   'P 1'
#
loop_
_entity.id
_entity.type
_entity.pdbx_description
1 polymer ?
#
loop_
_entity_poly.entity_id
_entity_poly.type
_entity_poly.pdbx_seq_one_letter_code
_entity_poly.pdbx_strand_id
1 'polypeptide(L)'
;MILLSCKAQNHNAAEKNTLVADSTLVYENNKVIGKISQPTIYNCKACYTVSNSKIGNIKIKVPVSNKVINNQSVLEQDFAIDKVIKNGNNTVIKYSSTSSSKAYELEVNKDYIVRMLTYSYGSKDIKIGENDYASFQANSICQNEKKIKIKDTITLNDGYVFATKDCFDCPVKYTIEDCIANRKKGVKMNWE
;
A
#
# COMPACT_ATOMS: atom_id res chain seq x y z
N MET A 1 -33.39 28.86 -33.08
CA MET A 1 -32.05 28.73 -32.46
C MET A 1 -32.16 29.36 -31.08
N ILE A 2 -32.45 28.54 -30.06
CA ILE A 2 -32.73 29.01 -28.69
C ILE A 2 -31.47 28.75 -27.87
N LEU A 3 -30.83 29.84 -27.41
CA LEU A 3 -29.70 29.81 -26.48
C LEU A 3 -30.23 29.44 -25.09
N LEU A 4 -30.02 28.19 -24.67
CA LEU A 4 -30.22 27.77 -23.29
C LEU A 4 -28.97 28.14 -22.47
N SER A 5 -29.13 29.17 -21.66
CA SER A 5 -28.23 29.61 -20.60
C SER A 5 -28.02 28.49 -19.58
N CYS A 6 -26.77 28.07 -19.39
CA CYS A 6 -26.36 27.25 -18.24
C CYS A 6 -26.31 28.13 -16.99
N LYS A 7 -27.32 28.00 -16.11
CA LYS A 7 -27.20 28.46 -14.72
C LYS A 7 -26.32 27.47 -13.96
N ALA A 8 -25.14 27.92 -13.53
CA ALA A 8 -24.35 27.21 -12.55
C ALA A 8 -25.09 27.23 -11.20
N GLN A 9 -25.58 26.07 -10.75
CA GLN A 9 -26.04 25.88 -9.38
C GLN A 9 -24.80 25.72 -8.50
N ASN A 10 -24.47 26.78 -7.75
CA ASN A 10 -23.57 26.71 -6.62
C ASN A 10 -24.20 25.82 -5.53
N HIS A 11 -23.89 24.53 -5.56
CA HIS A 11 -24.08 23.66 -4.42
C HIS A 11 -22.92 23.91 -3.43
N ASN A 12 -23.11 24.90 -2.56
CA ASN A 12 -22.42 24.93 -1.26
C ASN A 12 -22.97 23.79 -0.40
N ALA A 13 -22.56 22.57 -0.70
CA ALA A 13 -22.65 21.47 0.24
C ALA A 13 -21.40 21.52 1.11
N ALA A 14 -21.50 22.21 2.25
CA ALA A 14 -20.60 21.96 3.36
C ALA A 14 -20.91 20.54 3.88
N GLU A 15 -20.31 19.54 3.24
CA GLU A 15 -20.26 18.19 3.77
C GLU A 15 -19.49 18.26 5.09
N LYS A 16 -20.23 18.29 6.21
CA LYS A 16 -19.71 17.86 7.48
C LYS A 16 -19.26 16.42 7.29
N ASN A 17 -17.96 16.23 7.05
CA ASN A 17 -17.28 14.95 7.17
C ASN A 17 -17.52 14.43 8.59
N THR A 18 -18.62 13.70 8.73
CA THR A 18 -18.97 12.99 9.94
C THR A 18 -18.00 11.82 9.93
N LEU A 19 -16.91 11.94 10.69
CA LEU A 19 -15.98 10.84 10.94
C LEU A 19 -16.83 9.68 11.47
N VAL A 20 -17.13 8.72 10.59
CA VAL A 20 -17.75 7.47 10.97
C VAL A 20 -16.79 6.85 11.97
N ALA A 21 -17.19 6.78 13.24
CA ALA A 21 -16.33 6.31 14.30
C ALA A 21 -15.97 4.84 14.02
N ASP A 22 -14.77 4.61 13.51
CA ASP A 22 -14.24 3.25 13.39
C ASP A 22 -14.05 2.70 14.81
N SER A 23 -14.74 1.58 15.08
CA SER A 23 -14.69 0.93 16.39
C SER A 23 -13.43 0.08 16.59
N THR A 24 -12.54 0.02 15.59
CA THR A 24 -11.31 -0.76 15.62
C THR A 24 -10.40 -0.31 16.76
N LEU A 25 -10.13 -1.24 17.68
CA LEU A 25 -9.25 -1.03 18.82
C LEU A 25 -7.78 -0.92 18.37
N VAL A 26 -7.07 0.05 18.96
CA VAL A 26 -5.63 0.24 18.79
C VAL A 26 -4.92 -0.28 20.02
N TYR A 27 -3.82 -0.99 19.81
CA TYR A 27 -3.02 -1.61 20.84
C TYR A 27 -1.59 -1.09 20.84
N GLU A 28 -1.00 -0.95 22.01
CA GLU A 28 0.45 -0.85 22.20
C GLU A 28 0.85 -1.78 23.35
N ASN A 29 1.93 -2.56 23.20
CA ASN A 29 2.37 -3.53 24.21
C ASN A 29 1.25 -4.48 24.70
N ASN A 30 0.39 -4.94 23.77
CA ASN A 30 -0.80 -5.77 24.02
C ASN A 30 -1.89 -5.12 24.90
N LYS A 31 -1.83 -3.82 25.18
CA LYS A 31 -2.87 -3.07 25.90
C LYS A 31 -3.64 -2.20 24.93
N VAL A 32 -4.95 -2.06 25.14
CA VAL A 32 -5.78 -1.12 24.37
C VAL A 32 -5.42 0.30 24.79
N ILE A 33 -5.10 1.15 23.81
CA ILE A 33 -4.74 2.56 24.03
C ILE A 33 -5.73 3.55 23.41
N GLY A 34 -6.65 3.07 22.57
CA GLY A 34 -7.63 3.91 21.90
C GLY A 34 -8.33 3.19 20.75
N LYS A 35 -8.88 3.98 19.83
CA LYS A 35 -9.60 3.52 18.63
C LYS A 35 -9.16 4.34 17.41
N ILE A 36 -9.31 3.74 16.23
CA ILE A 36 -9.04 4.41 14.96
C ILE A 36 -9.99 5.61 14.74
N SER A 37 -9.47 6.66 14.12
CA SER A 37 -10.20 7.90 13.78
C SER A 37 -10.82 8.65 14.97
N GLN A 38 -10.47 8.29 16.20
CA GLN A 38 -10.88 9.02 17.40
C GLN A 38 -9.79 10.00 17.85
N PRO A 39 -10.16 11.22 18.29
CA PRO A 39 -9.22 12.16 18.86
C PRO A 39 -8.44 11.54 20.02
N THR A 40 -7.13 11.78 20.07
CA THR A 40 -6.27 11.26 21.12
C THR A 40 -5.17 12.26 21.50
N ILE A 41 -4.70 12.18 22.74
CA ILE A 41 -3.45 12.80 23.20
C ILE A 41 -2.32 11.78 23.34
N TYR A 42 -2.60 10.51 23.06
CA TYR A 42 -1.63 9.43 23.17
C TYR A 42 -0.61 9.52 22.05
N ASN A 43 0.67 9.58 22.42
CA ASN A 43 1.76 9.54 21.45
C ASN A 43 2.11 8.09 21.14
N CYS A 44 1.67 7.62 19.98
CA CYS A 44 1.88 6.28 19.50
C CYS A 44 3.33 6.06 19.05
N LYS A 45 4.02 5.09 19.65
CA LYS A 45 5.41 4.74 19.25
C LYS A 45 5.46 3.46 18.43
N ALA A 46 4.70 2.46 18.84
CA ALA A 46 4.67 1.14 18.19
C ALA A 46 3.27 0.53 18.25
N CYS A 47 2.25 1.33 17.95
CA CYS A 47 0.87 0.85 18.01
C CYS A 47 0.47 0.13 16.74
N TYR A 48 -0.56 -0.70 16.89
CA TYR A 48 -1.12 -1.48 15.80
C TYR A 48 -2.59 -1.79 16.05
N THR A 49 -3.31 -2.05 14.97
CA THR A 49 -4.57 -2.80 15.02
C THR A 49 -4.31 -4.26 14.67
N VAL A 50 -5.22 -5.15 15.06
CA VAL A 50 -5.21 -6.54 14.60
C VAL A 50 -6.33 -6.67 13.58
N SER A 51 -5.98 -7.01 12.34
CA SER A 51 -6.96 -7.21 11.28
C SER A 51 -7.90 -8.36 11.62
N ASN A 52 -9.16 -8.22 11.19
CA ASN A 52 -10.13 -9.32 11.21
C ASN A 52 -9.78 -10.41 10.20
N SER A 53 -9.02 -10.07 9.15
CA SER A 53 -8.50 -11.03 8.18
C SER A 53 -7.40 -11.89 8.81
N LYS A 54 -7.53 -13.21 8.69
CA LYS A 54 -6.57 -14.19 9.22
C LYS A 54 -6.10 -15.15 8.13
N ILE A 55 -4.86 -15.61 8.25
CA ILE A 55 -4.29 -16.68 7.43
C ILE A 55 -4.12 -17.90 8.32
N GLY A 56 -5.13 -18.76 8.38
CA GLY A 56 -5.19 -19.81 9.39
C GLY A 56 -5.12 -19.20 10.79
N ASN A 57 -4.06 -19.54 11.55
CA ASN A 57 -3.83 -19.03 12.90
C ASN A 57 -2.97 -17.76 12.95
N ILE A 58 -2.43 -17.30 11.82
CA ILE A 58 -1.56 -16.13 11.74
C ILE A 58 -2.41 -14.85 11.80
N LYS A 59 -2.09 -13.95 12.73
CA LYS A 59 -2.73 -12.63 12.84
C LYS A 59 -1.99 -11.61 11.99
N ILE A 60 -2.72 -10.68 11.38
CA ILE A 60 -2.13 -9.56 10.65
C ILE A 60 -2.20 -8.32 11.54
N LYS A 61 -1.04 -7.76 11.89
CA LYS A 61 -0.92 -6.48 12.58
C LYS A 61 -0.75 -5.37 11.55
N VAL A 62 -1.57 -4.34 11.66
CA VAL A 62 -1.48 -3.14 10.82
C VAL A 62 -0.92 -2.01 11.69
N PRO A 63 0.26 -1.45 11.38
CA PRO A 63 0.80 -0.29 12.08
C PRO A 63 -0.16 0.89 12.10
N VAL A 64 -0.11 1.63 13.20
CA VAL A 64 -0.91 2.82 13.45
C VAL A 64 0.01 3.96 13.84
N SER A 65 -0.24 5.12 13.27
CA SER A 65 0.47 6.35 13.57
C SER A 65 -0.49 7.47 13.99
N ASN A 66 0.02 8.45 14.73
CA ASN A 66 -0.70 9.69 14.95
C ASN A 66 -0.75 10.48 13.63
N LYS A 67 -1.95 10.86 13.20
CA LYS A 67 -2.16 11.80 12.09
C LYS A 67 -2.89 13.05 12.59
N VAL A 68 -2.68 14.18 11.93
CA VAL A 68 -3.42 15.41 12.21
C VAL A 68 -4.48 15.59 11.16
N ILE A 69 -5.75 15.51 11.55
CA ILE A 69 -6.91 15.72 10.70
C ILE A 69 -7.76 16.82 11.34
N ASN A 70 -8.08 17.89 10.59
CA ASN A 70 -8.86 19.03 11.09
C ASN A 70 -8.29 19.62 12.41
N ASN A 71 -6.98 19.80 12.50
CA ASN A 71 -6.24 20.28 13.68
C ASN A 71 -6.39 19.40 14.94
N GLN A 72 -6.82 18.14 14.79
CA GLN A 72 -6.90 17.16 15.89
C GLN A 72 -5.96 15.99 15.61
N SER A 73 -5.25 15.54 16.64
CA SER A 73 -4.48 14.30 16.55
C SER A 73 -5.42 13.11 16.68
N VAL A 74 -5.36 12.20 15.71
CA VAL A 74 -6.13 10.97 15.65
C VAL A 74 -5.19 9.79 15.38
N LEU A 75 -5.63 8.59 15.74
CA LEU A 75 -4.92 7.35 15.42
C LEU A 75 -5.42 6.81 14.09
N GLU A 76 -4.52 6.57 13.15
CA GLU A 76 -4.87 6.10 11.80
C GLU A 76 -3.96 4.96 11.36
N GLN A 77 -4.50 4.04 10.59
CA GLN A 77 -3.73 2.94 10.03
C GLN A 77 -2.77 3.46 8.95
N ASP A 78 -1.54 2.95 8.96
CA ASP A 78 -0.53 3.30 7.96
C ASP A 78 -0.72 2.56 6.64
N PHE A 79 -1.49 1.46 6.68
CA PHE A 79 -1.79 0.63 5.52
C PHE A 79 -3.26 0.23 5.48
N ALA A 80 -3.81 0.15 4.27
CA ALA A 80 -5.11 -0.46 4.00
C ALA A 80 -4.88 -1.89 3.46
N ILE A 81 -5.60 -2.87 3.99
CA ILE A 81 -5.61 -4.22 3.42
C ILE A 81 -6.62 -4.25 2.28
N ASP A 82 -6.12 -4.24 1.05
CA ASP A 82 -6.96 -4.19 -0.15
C ASP A 82 -7.65 -5.53 -0.40
N LYS A 83 -6.90 -6.64 -0.25
CA LYS A 83 -7.42 -7.98 -0.49
C LYS A 83 -6.60 -9.06 0.20
N VAL A 84 -7.27 -10.13 0.60
CA VAL A 84 -6.63 -11.40 1.00
C VAL A 84 -7.16 -12.50 0.10
N ILE A 85 -6.28 -13.12 -0.69
CA ILE A 85 -6.65 -14.07 -1.75
C ILE A 85 -6.03 -15.42 -1.44
N LYS A 86 -6.83 -16.49 -1.44
CA LYS A 86 -6.30 -17.86 -1.40
C LYS A 86 -6.03 -18.36 -2.82
N ASN A 87 -4.81 -18.81 -3.09
CA ASN A 87 -4.39 -19.38 -4.36
C ASN A 87 -3.71 -20.74 -4.11
N GLY A 88 -4.50 -21.82 -4.19
CA GLY A 88 -4.04 -23.17 -3.83
C GLY A 88 -3.55 -23.24 -2.38
N ASN A 89 -2.27 -23.58 -2.20
CA ASN A 89 -1.61 -23.66 -0.89
C ASN A 89 -1.10 -22.32 -0.38
N ASN A 90 -1.16 -21.26 -1.19
CA ASN A 90 -0.64 -19.95 -0.87
C ASN A 90 -1.79 -18.99 -0.54
N THR A 91 -1.51 -18.02 0.32
CA THR A 91 -2.39 -16.87 0.59
C THR A 91 -1.64 -15.60 0.21
N VAL A 92 -2.22 -14.75 -0.62
CA VAL A 92 -1.66 -13.46 -1.01
C VAL A 92 -2.38 -12.36 -0.24
N ILE A 93 -1.63 -11.58 0.54
CA ILE A 93 -2.09 -10.35 1.18
C ILE A 93 -1.69 -9.20 0.26
N LYS A 94 -2.67 -8.47 -0.27
CA LYS A 94 -2.45 -7.20 -0.97
C LYS A 94 -2.79 -6.05 -0.03
N TYR A 95 -1.88 -5.10 0.11
CA TYR A 95 -2.09 -3.92 0.95
C TYR A 95 -1.36 -2.71 0.40
N SER A 96 -1.89 -1.53 0.70
CA SER A 96 -1.40 -0.26 0.18
C SER A 96 -1.12 0.72 1.30
N SER A 97 -0.10 1.56 1.12
CA SER A 97 0.20 2.66 2.04
C SER A 97 -0.94 3.68 2.00
N THR A 98 -1.38 4.17 3.17
CA THR A 98 -2.39 5.23 3.25
C THR A 98 -1.79 6.63 3.10
N SER A 99 -0.48 6.74 2.92
CA SER A 99 0.28 8.00 2.85
C SER A 99 1.17 8.12 1.60
N SER A 100 1.24 7.10 0.76
CA SER A 100 2.07 7.09 -0.45
C SER A 100 1.46 6.23 -1.55
N SER A 101 2.01 6.30 -2.77
CA SER A 101 1.60 5.46 -3.90
C SER A 101 2.10 4.01 -3.82
N LYS A 102 2.73 3.61 -2.71
CA LYS A 102 3.31 2.27 -2.56
C LYS A 102 2.24 1.24 -2.25
N ALA A 103 2.30 0.13 -2.96
CA ALA A 103 1.48 -1.05 -2.72
C ALA A 103 2.36 -2.31 -2.65
N TYR A 104 1.84 -3.32 -1.96
CA TYR A 104 2.59 -4.49 -1.54
C TYR A 104 1.78 -5.77 -1.74
N GLU A 105 2.47 -6.84 -2.09
CA GLU A 105 1.94 -8.19 -2.01
C GLU A 105 2.86 -9.09 -1.20
N LEU A 106 2.28 -9.79 -0.22
CA LEU A 106 2.96 -10.85 0.51
C LEU A 106 2.31 -12.18 0.18
N GLU A 107 3.09 -13.07 -0.40
CA GLU A 107 2.67 -14.44 -0.63
C GLU A 107 3.12 -15.30 0.55
N VAL A 108 2.15 -15.92 1.21
CA VAL A 108 2.33 -16.73 2.41
C VAL A 108 2.02 -18.19 2.07
N ASN A 109 2.96 -19.07 2.37
CA ASN A 109 2.76 -20.52 2.32
C ASN A 109 3.01 -21.10 3.71
N LYS A 110 1.97 -21.70 4.32
CA LYS A 110 2.00 -22.17 5.71
C LYS A 110 2.53 -21.04 6.64
N ASP A 111 3.64 -21.29 7.32
CA ASP A 111 4.26 -20.38 8.28
C ASP A 111 5.40 -19.56 7.67
N TYR A 112 5.38 -19.31 6.35
CA TYR A 112 6.44 -18.56 5.66
C TYR A 112 5.87 -17.52 4.71
N ILE A 113 6.44 -16.32 4.73
CA ILE A 113 6.37 -15.41 3.58
C ILE A 113 7.37 -15.94 2.56
N VAL A 114 6.91 -16.29 1.36
CA VAL A 114 7.73 -16.90 0.30
C VAL A 114 8.01 -15.95 -0.85
N ARG A 115 7.18 -14.92 -1.03
CA ARG A 115 7.40 -13.84 -1.99
C ARG A 115 6.93 -12.53 -1.40
N MET A 116 7.72 -11.48 -1.61
CA MET A 116 7.36 -10.10 -1.34
C MET A 116 7.48 -9.32 -2.62
N LEU A 117 6.45 -8.57 -2.96
CA LEU A 117 6.41 -7.66 -4.09
C LEU A 117 6.04 -6.28 -3.55
N THR A 118 6.75 -5.25 -3.99
CA THR A 118 6.33 -3.85 -3.84
C THR A 118 6.31 -3.20 -5.20
N TYR A 119 5.35 -2.31 -5.39
CA TYR A 119 5.32 -1.43 -6.54
C TYR A 119 4.86 -0.04 -6.13
N SER A 120 5.39 0.96 -6.82
CA SER A 120 5.03 2.36 -6.60
C SER A 120 5.08 3.14 -7.89
N TYR A 121 4.13 4.04 -8.05
CA TYR A 121 4.09 4.95 -9.19
C TYR A 121 5.16 6.05 -9.07
N GLY A 122 5.81 6.36 -10.19
CA GLY A 122 6.82 7.40 -10.31
C GLY A 122 7.16 7.71 -11.77
N SER A 123 8.40 8.10 -12.02
CA SER A 123 8.94 8.33 -13.35
C SER A 123 10.30 7.67 -13.53
N LYS A 124 10.66 7.42 -14.78
CA LYS A 124 11.97 6.94 -15.18
C LYS A 124 12.52 7.83 -16.29
N ASP A 125 13.74 8.31 -16.08
CA ASP A 125 14.47 9.03 -17.11
C ASP A 125 15.21 8.03 -18.00
N ILE A 126 15.02 8.17 -19.31
CA ILE A 126 15.64 7.33 -20.32
C ILE A 126 16.50 8.21 -21.19
N LYS A 127 17.78 7.83 -21.30
CA LYS A 127 18.74 8.51 -22.16
C LYS A 127 18.34 8.32 -23.63
N ILE A 128 18.12 9.43 -24.33
CA ILE A 128 17.81 9.48 -25.77
C ILE A 128 18.93 10.11 -26.60
N GLY A 129 19.90 10.76 -25.94
CA GLY A 129 21.09 11.34 -26.57
C GLY A 129 22.21 11.60 -25.57
N GLU A 130 23.34 12.15 -26.02
CA GLU A 130 24.40 12.59 -25.11
C GLU A 130 23.90 13.78 -24.29
N ASN A 131 23.75 13.59 -22.97
CA ASN A 131 23.13 14.54 -22.05
C ASN A 131 21.65 14.84 -22.28
N ASP A 132 20.96 14.05 -23.11
CA ASP A 132 19.52 14.20 -23.38
C ASP A 132 18.73 13.02 -22.82
N TYR A 133 17.68 13.34 -22.07
CA TYR A 133 16.86 12.39 -21.33
C TYR A 133 15.39 12.75 -21.48
N ALA A 134 14.57 11.74 -21.77
CA ALA A 134 13.12 11.86 -21.70
C ALA A 134 12.60 11.17 -20.44
N SER A 135 11.66 11.81 -19.74
CA SER A 135 11.03 11.27 -18.54
C SER A 135 9.71 10.60 -18.89
N PHE A 136 9.57 9.33 -18.52
CA PHE A 136 8.37 8.53 -18.77
C PHE A 136 7.71 8.15 -17.45
N GLN A 137 6.39 8.09 -17.43
CA GLN A 137 5.65 7.55 -16.30
C GLN A 137 5.97 6.06 -16.14
N ALA A 138 6.30 5.66 -14.91
CA ALA A 138 6.78 4.31 -14.63
C ALA A 138 6.27 3.80 -13.28
N ASN A 139 6.13 2.49 -13.18
CA ASN A 139 6.03 1.78 -11.92
C ASN A 139 7.42 1.26 -11.55
N SER A 140 7.91 1.64 -10.38
CA SER A 140 9.10 0.99 -9.79
C SER A 140 8.64 -0.27 -9.08
N ILE A 141 9.18 -1.42 -9.46
CA ILE A 141 8.77 -2.73 -8.97
C ILE A 141 9.98 -3.42 -8.33
N CYS A 142 9.86 -3.85 -7.08
CA CYS A 142 10.87 -4.69 -6.43
C CYS A 142 10.22 -5.99 -5.97
N GLN A 143 10.90 -7.12 -6.22
CA GLN A 143 10.41 -8.43 -5.81
C GLN A 143 11.50 -9.29 -5.20
N ASN A 144 11.16 -10.07 -4.18
CA ASN A 144 12.10 -10.96 -3.53
C ASN A 144 11.40 -12.27 -3.15
N GLU A 145 12.00 -13.40 -3.52
CA GLU A 145 11.50 -14.77 -3.27
C GLU A 145 12.24 -15.44 -2.09
N LYS A 146 12.51 -14.66 -1.04
CA LYS A 146 13.12 -15.19 0.20
C LYS A 146 12.04 -15.78 1.11
N LYS A 147 12.35 -16.94 1.70
CA LYS A 147 11.53 -17.56 2.74
C LYS A 147 11.79 -16.89 4.09
N ILE A 148 10.81 -16.17 4.61
CA ILE A 148 10.85 -15.54 5.93
C ILE A 148 9.88 -16.30 6.84
N LYS A 149 10.39 -16.89 7.92
CA LYS A 149 9.57 -17.64 8.88
C LYS A 149 8.65 -16.68 9.64
N ILE A 150 7.36 -16.99 9.62
CA ILE A 150 6.32 -16.35 10.42
C ILE A 150 6.23 -17.12 11.73
N LYS A 151 6.13 -16.40 12.85
CA LYS A 151 5.87 -17.01 14.14
C LYS A 151 4.35 -17.18 14.29
N ASP A 152 3.70 -16.12 14.74
CA ASP A 152 2.27 -16.06 15.04
C ASP A 152 1.60 -14.87 14.37
N THR A 153 2.40 -13.89 13.94
CA THR A 153 1.93 -12.62 13.41
C THR A 153 2.73 -12.16 12.21
N ILE A 154 2.04 -11.53 11.25
CA ILE A 154 2.63 -10.73 10.19
C ILE A 154 2.36 -9.28 10.55
N THR A 155 3.40 -8.44 10.59
CA THR A 155 3.22 -6.98 10.71
C THR A 155 3.45 -6.35 9.35
N LEU A 156 2.42 -5.67 8.83
CA LEU A 156 2.54 -4.92 7.59
C LEU A 156 3.61 -3.85 7.76
N ASN A 157 4.43 -3.63 6.74
CA ASN A 157 5.50 -2.63 6.78
C ASN A 157 5.84 -2.17 5.36
N ASP A 158 6.54 -1.04 5.30
CA ASP A 158 7.11 -0.42 4.10
C ASP A 158 8.65 -0.45 4.10
N GLY A 159 9.26 -1.00 5.16
CA GLY A 159 10.71 -1.04 5.39
C GLY A 159 11.43 -2.24 4.76
N TYR A 160 10.82 -2.94 3.79
CA TYR A 160 11.49 -4.06 3.13
C TYR A 160 12.71 -3.58 2.35
N VAL A 161 13.87 -4.17 2.65
CA VAL A 161 15.11 -3.89 1.94
C VAL A 161 15.26 -4.85 0.77
N PHE A 162 15.25 -4.30 -0.44
CA PHE A 162 15.49 -5.01 -1.69
C PHE A 162 16.90 -4.71 -2.21
N ALA A 163 17.57 -5.71 -2.79
CA ALA A 163 18.81 -5.41 -3.51
C ALA A 163 18.46 -4.63 -4.79
N THR A 164 19.35 -3.77 -5.28
CA THR A 164 19.11 -3.02 -6.53
C THR A 164 18.74 -3.93 -7.70
N LYS A 165 19.37 -5.11 -7.80
CA LYS A 165 19.07 -6.13 -8.81
C LYS A 165 17.67 -6.72 -8.70
N ASP A 166 17.02 -6.64 -7.55
CA ASP A 166 15.67 -7.15 -7.32
C ASP A 166 14.60 -6.16 -7.81
N CYS A 167 15.01 -4.92 -8.04
CA CYS A 167 14.18 -3.82 -8.51
C CYS A 167 14.33 -3.55 -10.01
N PHE A 168 13.28 -3.02 -10.62
CA PHE A 168 13.25 -2.57 -12.00
C PHE A 168 12.08 -1.61 -12.22
N ASP A 169 12.22 -0.70 -13.18
CA ASP A 169 11.12 0.16 -13.59
C ASP A 169 10.38 -0.47 -14.77
N CYS A 170 9.07 -0.23 -14.82
CA CYS A 170 8.19 -0.68 -15.88
C CYS A 170 7.33 0.47 -16.40
N PRO A 171 7.15 0.62 -17.72
CA PRO A 171 6.21 1.60 -18.29
C PRO A 171 4.78 1.35 -17.80
N VAL A 172 4.04 2.42 -17.50
CA VAL A 172 2.69 2.33 -16.91
C VAL A 172 1.63 1.70 -17.83
N LYS A 173 1.90 1.59 -19.14
CA LYS A 173 1.02 0.89 -20.08
C LYS A 173 0.98 -0.62 -19.90
N TYR A 174 1.95 -1.20 -19.19
CA TYR A 174 1.96 -2.61 -18.84
C TYR A 174 1.38 -2.82 -17.44
N THR A 175 0.63 -3.91 -17.24
CA THR A 175 0.23 -4.33 -15.90
C THR A 175 1.46 -4.80 -15.11
N ILE A 176 1.39 -4.77 -13.78
CA ILE A 176 2.48 -5.24 -12.90
C ILE A 176 2.83 -6.71 -13.21
N GLU A 177 1.81 -7.53 -13.46
CA GLU A 177 1.95 -8.93 -13.85
C GLU A 177 2.69 -9.07 -15.19
N ASP A 178 2.34 -8.28 -16.21
CA ASP A 178 3.02 -8.27 -17.51
C ASP A 178 4.47 -7.83 -17.37
N CYS A 179 4.75 -6.80 -16.56
CA CYS A 179 6.11 -6.33 -16.27
C CYS A 179 6.98 -7.46 -15.71
N ILE A 180 6.47 -8.19 -14.72
CA ILE A 180 7.18 -9.31 -14.09
C ILE A 180 7.40 -10.44 -15.09
N ALA A 181 6.38 -10.79 -15.88
CA ALA A 181 6.48 -11.84 -16.90
C ALA A 181 7.50 -11.48 -18.00
N ASN A 182 7.47 -10.25 -18.50
CA ASN A 182 8.40 -9.76 -19.52
C ASN A 182 9.83 -9.72 -19.00
N ARG A 183 10.04 -9.27 -17.76
CA ARG A 183 11.34 -9.30 -17.10
C ARG A 183 11.89 -10.72 -17.00
N LYS A 184 11.08 -11.70 -16.57
CA LYS A 184 11.49 -13.11 -16.48
C LYS A 184 11.88 -13.69 -17.85
N LYS A 185 11.23 -13.24 -18.92
CA LYS A 185 11.52 -13.66 -20.30
C LYS A 185 12.66 -12.87 -20.97
N GLY A 186 13.21 -11.84 -20.31
CA GLY A 186 14.22 -10.96 -20.91
C GLY A 186 13.69 -10.06 -22.05
N VAL A 187 12.38 -9.84 -22.11
CA VAL A 187 11.75 -8.99 -23.14
C VAL A 187 12.02 -7.52 -22.83
N LYS A 188 12.54 -6.78 -23.83
CA LYS A 188 12.68 -5.33 -23.73
C LYS A 188 11.29 -4.68 -23.78
N MET A 189 10.94 -3.94 -22.75
CA MET A 189 9.69 -3.19 -22.68
C MET A 189 9.80 -1.90 -23.49
N ASN A 190 8.77 -1.57 -24.26
CA ASN A 190 8.70 -0.31 -24.98
C ASN A 190 8.29 0.81 -24.02
N TRP A 191 9.01 1.93 -24.04
CA TRP A 191 8.78 3.07 -23.15
C TRP A 191 7.95 4.21 -23.77
N GLU A 192 7.80 4.22 -25.09
CA GLU A 192 6.99 5.19 -25.84
C GLU A 192 5.50 4.88 -25.82
#